data_AF-A0A7S2YEY1-F1
#
_entry.id   AF-A0A7S2YEY1-F1
#
_cell.length_a   1.000
_cell.length_b   1.000
_cell.length_c   1.000
_cell.angle_alpha   90.00
_cell.angle_beta   90.00
_cell.angle_gamma   90.00
#
_symmetry.space_group_name_H-M   'P 1'
#
loop_
_entity.id
_entity.type
_entity.pdbx_description
1 polymer ?
#
loop_
_entity_poly.entity_id
_entity_poly.type
_entity_poly.pdbx_seq_one_letter_code
_entity_poly.pdbx_strand_id
1 'polypeptide(L)'
;NPHEHVSPDSTSTGSSLQSLLLGSMKINAFSRSESSRATKTGTYSTENQYNGTTILLDMTQLDTSVSQIGTIRDKVSFILNEYNRCFQNAKSSTGSPTPLEVCVILESPGGSASDYALAAQQLLRLRKHPNITVTVLVDKVAASGGYMIACT
;
A
#
# COMPACT_ATOMS: atom_id res chain seq x y z
N ASN A 1 10.07 -58.51 -5.15
CA ASN A 1 10.86 -57.85 -6.20
C ASN A 1 10.74 -58.68 -7.46
N PRO A 2 10.56 -58.09 -8.66
CA PRO A 2 10.49 -56.66 -9.00
C PRO A 2 9.12 -56.27 -9.61
N HIS A 3 8.69 -55.05 -9.89
CA HIS A 3 8.95 -53.62 -9.63
C HIS A 3 7.65 -53.02 -10.26
N GLU A 4 6.86 -52.10 -9.70
CA GLU A 4 7.16 -50.71 -9.38
C GLU A 4 5.88 -50.08 -8.81
N HIS A 5 6.06 -49.05 -8.00
CA HIS A 5 5.12 -48.47 -7.06
C HIS A 5 4.89 -47.01 -7.45
N VAL A 6 3.66 -46.56 -7.73
CA VAL A 6 3.29 -45.13 -7.60
C VAL A 6 1.78 -44.98 -7.35
N SER A 7 1.43 -44.43 -6.19
CA SER A 7 0.13 -43.80 -5.88
C SER A 7 0.16 -42.34 -6.36
N PRO A 8 -0.90 -41.78 -6.96
CA PRO A 8 -0.98 -40.33 -7.17
C PRO A 8 -1.68 -39.67 -5.98
N ASP A 9 -0.92 -38.82 -5.30
CA ASP A 9 -1.36 -37.93 -4.25
C ASP A 9 -2.14 -36.73 -4.81
N SER A 10 -2.86 -36.11 -3.90
CA SER A 10 -3.83 -35.03 -4.02
C SER A 10 -3.33 -33.68 -4.59
N THR A 11 -4.31 -32.83 -4.89
CA THR A 11 -4.30 -31.35 -5.08
C THR A 11 -4.21 -30.78 -6.50
N SER A 12 -5.40 -30.45 -7.01
CA SER A 12 -5.64 -29.34 -7.92
C SER A 12 -5.38 -28.01 -7.18
N THR A 13 -4.77 -27.02 -7.83
CA THR A 13 -5.14 -25.58 -7.70
C THR A 13 -4.30 -24.68 -8.61
N GLY A 14 -5.01 -23.96 -9.48
CA GLY A 14 -4.77 -22.56 -9.83
C GLY A 14 -3.39 -22.17 -10.36
N SER A 15 -3.26 -22.14 -11.69
CA SER A 15 -2.25 -21.34 -12.39
C SER A 15 -2.32 -19.87 -11.95
N SER A 16 -1.38 -19.47 -11.11
CA SER A 16 -1.18 -18.10 -10.63
C SER A 16 -0.92 -17.12 -11.78
N LEU A 17 -1.57 -15.94 -11.69
CA LEU A 17 -1.39 -14.75 -12.52
C LEU A 17 0.07 -14.27 -12.62
N GLN A 18 0.98 -14.79 -11.78
CA GLN A 18 2.42 -14.55 -11.89
C GLN A 18 3.02 -15.06 -13.22
N SER A 19 2.49 -16.15 -13.78
CA SER A 19 2.99 -16.70 -15.04
C SER A 19 2.62 -15.85 -16.27
N LEU A 20 1.54 -15.06 -16.19
CA LEU A 20 1.06 -14.20 -17.27
C LEU A 20 1.78 -12.85 -17.33
N LEU A 21 2.28 -12.34 -16.20
CA LEU A 21 2.93 -11.02 -16.14
C LEU A 21 4.44 -11.03 -16.45
N LEU A 22 5.10 -12.18 -16.41
CA LEU A 22 6.54 -12.30 -16.70
C LEU A 22 6.88 -12.52 -18.18
N GLY A 23 5.89 -12.37 -19.07
CA GLY A 23 5.98 -12.80 -20.47
C GLY A 23 6.54 -11.79 -21.48
N SER A 24 6.72 -10.50 -21.17
CA SER A 24 7.01 -9.56 -22.29
C SER A 24 7.69 -8.22 -21.98
N MET A 25 8.24 -7.97 -20.79
CA MET A 25 9.02 -6.74 -20.57
C MET A 25 10.44 -7.03 -20.09
N LYS A 26 11.38 -7.04 -21.06
CA LYS A 26 12.81 -6.86 -20.79
C LYS A 26 13.03 -5.40 -20.35
N ILE A 27 13.05 -5.15 -19.04
CA ILE A 27 13.57 -3.88 -18.52
C ILE A 27 15.07 -4.08 -18.26
N ASN A 28 15.90 -3.50 -19.13
CA ASN A 28 17.33 -3.40 -18.91
C ASN A 28 17.57 -2.48 -17.69
N ALA A 29 17.98 -3.08 -16.57
CA ALA A 29 18.45 -2.32 -15.42
C ALA A 29 19.73 -1.55 -15.82
N PHE A 30 19.64 -0.22 -15.77
CA PHE A 30 20.75 0.70 -16.00
C PHE A 30 21.78 0.54 -14.87
N SER A 31 22.90 -0.14 -15.15
CA SER A 31 24.03 -0.27 -14.22
C SER A 31 24.90 0.97 -14.30
N ARG A 32 24.83 1.83 -13.28
CA ARG A 32 25.78 2.94 -13.09
C ARG A 32 27.13 2.36 -12.64
N SER A 33 28.17 2.63 -13.42
CA SER A 33 29.55 2.18 -13.16
C SER A 33 30.16 2.95 -11.97
N GLU A 34 30.29 2.29 -10.83
CA GLU A 34 31.13 2.76 -9.72
C GLU A 34 32.52 2.13 -9.84
N SER A 35 33.54 2.97 -10.04
CA SER A 35 34.94 2.57 -10.07
C SER A 35 35.45 2.26 -8.65
N SER A 36 35.57 0.96 -8.37
CA SER A 36 36.61 0.30 -7.56
C SER A 36 37.10 0.92 -6.23
N ARG A 37 36.55 0.44 -5.10
CA ARG A 37 37.36 0.15 -3.88
C ARG A 37 36.73 -0.94 -2.97
N ALA A 38 37.36 -2.12 -2.99
CA ALA A 38 37.45 -3.19 -1.98
C ALA A 38 36.27 -3.51 -1.01
N THR A 39 35.69 -4.70 -1.26
CA THR A 39 35.47 -5.82 -0.32
C THR A 39 34.44 -5.68 0.82
N LYS A 40 33.27 -6.30 0.62
CA LYS A 40 32.69 -7.28 1.58
C LYS A 40 31.55 -8.06 0.92
N THR A 41 31.76 -9.36 0.74
CA THR A 41 30.72 -10.34 0.41
C THR A 41 29.71 -10.41 1.56
N GLY A 42 28.62 -9.65 1.43
CA GLY A 42 27.40 -9.86 2.22
C GLY A 42 26.49 -10.81 1.45
N THR A 43 26.23 -11.99 2.00
CA THR A 43 25.12 -12.83 1.58
C THR A 43 23.82 -12.08 1.88
N TYR A 44 23.18 -11.52 0.85
CA TYR A 44 21.82 -11.01 0.93
C TYR A 44 20.88 -12.21 1.03
N SER A 45 20.38 -12.51 2.22
CA SER A 45 19.24 -13.40 2.37
C SER A 45 18.04 -12.73 1.70
N THR A 46 17.56 -13.30 0.61
CA THR A 46 16.28 -12.95 -0.03
C THR A 46 15.11 -13.48 0.82
N GLU A 47 15.11 -13.18 2.13
CA GLU A 47 13.96 -13.47 2.99
C GLU A 47 12.94 -12.36 2.84
N ASN A 48 12.01 -12.60 1.92
CA ASN A 48 10.67 -12.03 1.79
C ASN A 48 10.41 -10.69 2.54
N GLN A 49 11.03 -9.61 2.06
CA GLN A 49 10.96 -8.27 2.66
C GLN A 49 9.64 -7.52 2.38
N TYR A 50 8.68 -8.16 1.68
CA TYR A 50 7.45 -7.53 1.18
C TYR A 50 6.19 -8.18 1.74
N ASN A 51 6.03 -8.19 3.07
CA ASN A 51 4.85 -8.75 3.74
C ASN A 51 3.79 -7.70 4.14
N GLY A 52 3.97 -6.45 3.71
CA GLY A 52 3.04 -5.35 3.97
C GLY A 52 1.97 -5.19 2.90
N THR A 53 0.89 -4.49 3.25
CA THR A 53 -0.11 -4.03 2.29
C THR A 53 0.11 -2.55 2.03
N THR A 54 0.10 -2.13 0.76
CA THR A 54 0.12 -0.72 0.38
C THR A 54 -1.18 -0.35 -0.33
N ILE A 55 -1.86 0.69 0.14
CA ILE A 55 -3.11 1.21 -0.43
C ILE A 55 -2.83 2.56 -1.08
N LEU A 56 -3.23 2.71 -2.34
CA LEU A 56 -3.23 3.99 -3.03
C LEU A 56 -4.62 4.64 -2.89
N LEU A 57 -4.69 5.72 -2.13
CA LEU A 57 -5.91 6.49 -1.93
C LEU A 57 -5.90 7.70 -2.87
N ASP A 58 -6.62 7.58 -3.98
CA ASP A 58 -6.77 8.68 -4.94
C ASP A 58 -7.72 9.76 -4.41
N MET A 59 -7.17 10.97 -4.24
CA MET A 59 -7.82 12.23 -3.90
C MET A 59 -7.46 13.34 -4.90
N THR A 60 -7.15 13.00 -6.15
CA THR A 60 -6.82 13.97 -7.21
C THR A 60 -8.01 14.82 -7.69
N GLN A 61 -9.23 14.29 -7.55
CA GLN A 61 -10.47 14.99 -7.90
C GLN A 61 -11.12 15.62 -6.66
N LEU A 62 -10.29 16.12 -5.74
CA LEU A 62 -10.78 16.82 -4.56
C LEU A 62 -11.25 18.22 -4.96
N ASP A 63 -12.51 18.34 -5.33
CA ASP A 63 -13.19 19.61 -5.50
C ASP A 63 -13.85 20.06 -4.19
N THR A 64 -14.36 21.29 -4.17
CA THR A 64 -15.15 21.84 -3.05
C THR A 64 -16.55 21.23 -2.92
N SER A 65 -16.88 20.17 -3.65
CA SER A 65 -18.21 19.57 -3.58
C SER A 65 -18.33 18.71 -2.32
N VAL A 66 -19.37 18.97 -1.53
CA VAL A 66 -19.68 18.21 -0.29
C VAL A 66 -19.79 16.69 -0.54
N SER A 67 -20.15 16.27 -1.76
CA SER A 67 -20.24 14.85 -2.12
C SER A 67 -18.90 14.12 -2.04
N GLN A 68 -17.79 14.76 -2.45
CA GLN A 68 -16.46 14.13 -2.44
C GLN A 68 -15.96 13.89 -1.02
N ILE A 69 -16.36 14.73 -0.06
CA ILE A 69 -16.01 14.55 1.36
C ILE A 69 -16.68 13.30 1.94
N GLY A 70 -17.93 13.05 1.56
CA GLY A 70 -18.62 11.80 1.88
C GLY A 70 -17.84 10.59 1.36
N THR A 71 -17.34 10.67 0.13
CA THR A 71 -16.52 9.61 -0.47
C THR A 71 -15.22 9.38 0.28
N ILE A 72 -14.52 10.43 0.75
CA ILE A 72 -13.30 10.28 1.56
C ILE A 72 -13.62 9.56 2.87
N ARG A 73 -14.68 9.98 3.57
CA ARG A 73 -15.12 9.34 4.81
C ARG A 73 -15.38 7.84 4.60
N ASP A 74 -16.06 7.50 3.50
CA ASP A 74 -16.43 6.12 3.21
C ASP A 74 -15.19 5.28 2.84
N LYS A 75 -14.29 5.81 2.02
CA LYS A 75 -12.99 5.20 1.70
C LYS A 75 -12.16 4.94 2.96
N VAL A 76 -12.02 5.94 3.84
CA VAL A 76 -11.27 5.80 5.10
C VAL A 76 -11.93 4.80 6.04
N SER A 77 -13.26 4.83 6.15
CA SER A 77 -13.99 3.93 7.05
C SER A 77 -13.90 2.49 6.57
N PHE A 78 -13.93 2.26 5.25
CA PHE A 78 -13.68 0.96 4.66
C PHE A 78 -12.28 0.43 5.00
N ILE A 79 -11.24 1.23 4.78
CA ILE A 79 -9.85 0.85 5.10
C ILE A 79 -9.71 0.48 6.58
N LEU A 80 -10.27 1.30 7.48
CA LEU A 80 -10.20 1.04 8.92
C LEU A 80 -10.99 -0.21 9.32
N ASN A 81 -12.15 -0.44 8.72
CA ASN A 81 -12.96 -1.62 9.00
C ASN A 81 -12.22 -2.90 8.61
N GLU A 82 -11.68 -2.96 7.39
CA GLU A 82 -10.92 -4.13 6.93
C GLU A 82 -9.62 -4.30 7.70
N TYR A 83 -8.91 -3.21 7.99
CA TYR A 83 -7.71 -3.26 8.83
C TYR A 83 -8.01 -3.84 10.21
N ASN A 84 -9.04 -3.35 10.91
CA ASN A 84 -9.41 -3.85 12.24
C ASN A 84 -9.86 -5.31 12.21
N ARG A 85 -10.49 -5.76 11.12
CA ARG A 85 -10.88 -7.16 10.93
C ARG A 85 -9.64 -8.06 10.81
N CYS A 86 -8.68 -7.66 9.97
CA CYS A 86 -7.41 -8.36 9.83
C CYS A 86 -6.58 -8.33 11.12
N PHE A 87 -6.55 -7.20 11.82
CA PHE A 87 -5.79 -7.01 13.06
C PHE A 87 -6.30 -7.92 14.20
N GLN A 88 -7.62 -8.05 14.34
CA GLN A 88 -8.22 -8.95 15.33
C GLN A 88 -7.95 -10.43 15.02
N ASN A 89 -8.03 -10.82 13.74
CA ASN A 89 -7.69 -12.18 13.29
C ASN A 89 -6.20 -12.49 13.45
N ALA A 90 -5.34 -11.49 13.28
CA ALA A 90 -3.90 -11.65 13.49
C ALA A 90 -3.57 -11.82 14.98
N LYS A 91 -4.34 -11.23 15.91
CA LYS A 91 -4.09 -11.38 17.36
C LYS A 91 -4.51 -12.74 17.92
N SER A 92 -5.42 -13.44 17.26
CA SER A 92 -5.81 -14.82 17.62
C SER A 92 -4.86 -15.87 17.05
N SER A 93 -4.07 -15.52 16.04
CA SER A 93 -2.92 -16.29 15.57
C SER A 93 -1.65 -15.71 16.21
N THR A 94 -0.57 -16.48 16.36
CA THR A 94 0.67 -16.03 17.02
C THR A 94 1.49 -15.01 16.20
N GLY A 95 0.88 -14.36 15.20
CA GLY A 95 1.54 -13.44 14.28
C GLY A 95 1.38 -11.98 14.67
N SER A 96 2.44 -11.18 14.52
CA SER A 96 2.31 -9.73 14.58
C SER A 96 1.51 -9.21 13.38
N PRO A 97 0.59 -8.24 13.57
CA PRO A 97 -0.14 -7.64 12.46
C PRO A 97 0.82 -7.01 11.45
N THR A 98 0.57 -7.25 10.16
CA THR A 98 1.40 -6.70 9.08
C THR A 98 1.21 -5.19 8.99
N PRO A 99 2.29 -4.42 8.70
CA PRO A 99 2.19 -2.98 8.53
C PRO A 99 1.34 -2.64 7.31
N LEU A 100 0.53 -1.57 7.44
CA LEU A 100 -0.27 -1.01 6.37
C LEU A 100 0.30 0.35 5.98
N GLU A 101 0.60 0.53 4.70
CA GLU A 101 0.99 1.82 4.13
C GLU A 101 -0.18 2.40 3.31
N VAL A 102 -0.53 3.65 3.55
CA VAL A 102 -1.56 4.38 2.78
C VAL A 102 -0.90 5.56 2.10
N CYS A 103 -0.78 5.49 0.78
CA CYS A 103 -0.30 6.57 -0.06
C CYS A 103 -1.49 7.37 -0.59
N VAL A 104 -1.63 8.63 -0.16
CA VAL A 104 -2.69 9.52 -0.60
C VAL A 104 -2.18 10.35 -1.77
N ILE A 105 -2.79 10.20 -2.95
CA ILE A 105 -2.48 11.09 -4.08
C ILE A 105 -3.39 12.30 -3.97
N LEU A 106 -2.79 13.48 -3.79
CA LEU A 106 -3.48 14.74 -3.62
C LEU A 106 -3.22 15.66 -4.82
N GLU A 107 -4.30 16.09 -5.45
CA GLU A 107 -4.33 17.26 -6.33
C GLU A 107 -5.49 18.13 -5.88
N SER A 108 -5.21 19.38 -5.52
CA SER A 108 -6.20 20.31 -4.97
C SER A 108 -5.90 21.74 -5.38
N PRO A 109 -6.84 22.41 -6.08
CA PRO A 109 -6.73 23.84 -6.40
C PRO A 109 -7.08 24.74 -5.20
N GLY A 110 -7.37 24.18 -4.02
CA GLY A 110 -7.86 24.90 -2.85
C GLY A 110 -9.38 24.99 -2.79
N GLY A 111 -9.90 25.83 -1.89
CA GLY A 111 -11.34 25.98 -1.63
C GLY A 111 -11.68 26.22 -0.17
N SER A 112 -12.86 25.79 0.27
CA SER A 112 -13.36 26.08 1.62
C SER A 112 -12.54 25.39 2.71
N ALA A 113 -12.02 26.16 3.66
CA ALA A 113 -11.21 25.65 4.78
C ALA A 113 -11.94 24.58 5.62
N SER A 114 -13.27 24.68 5.77
CA SER A 114 -14.08 23.70 6.51
C SER A 114 -13.99 22.30 5.92
N ASP A 115 -14.01 22.23 4.59
CA ASP A 115 -14.12 20.99 3.84
C ASP A 115 -12.79 20.25 3.83
N TYR A 116 -11.70 21.02 3.63
CA TYR A 116 -10.34 20.51 3.77
C TYR A 116 -10.01 20.09 5.20
N ALA A 117 -10.49 20.82 6.21
CA ALA A 117 -10.35 20.40 7.60
C ALA A 117 -11.07 19.07 7.87
N LEU A 118 -12.28 18.90 7.34
CA LEU A 118 -13.04 17.66 7.48
C LEU A 118 -12.34 16.49 6.77
N ALA A 119 -11.81 16.70 5.56
CA ALA A 119 -11.03 15.71 4.83
C ALA A 119 -9.72 15.34 5.56
N ALA A 120 -8.97 16.34 6.05
CA ALA A 120 -7.76 16.13 6.85
C ALA A 120 -8.06 15.32 8.12
N GLN A 121 -9.20 15.59 8.79
CA GLN A 121 -9.63 14.78 9.93
C GLN A 121 -9.90 13.31 9.58
N GLN A 122 -10.35 13.01 8.34
CA GLN A 122 -10.48 11.61 7.91
C GLN A 122 -9.10 10.94 7.77
N LEU A 123 -8.11 11.59 7.17
CA LEU A 123 -6.75 11.05 7.10
C LEU A 123 -6.10 10.92 8.48
N LEU A 124 -6.38 11.86 9.39
CA LEU A 124 -5.91 11.77 10.77
C LEU A 124 -6.46 10.54 11.49
N ARG A 125 -7.67 10.07 11.14
CA ARG A 125 -8.17 8.80 11.68
C ARG A 125 -7.22 7.67 11.32
N LEU A 126 -6.82 7.53 10.05
CA LEU A 126 -5.87 6.50 9.61
C LEU A 126 -4.56 6.56 10.41
N ARG A 127 -3.95 7.74 10.53
CA ARG A 127 -2.68 7.93 11.25
C ARG A 127 -2.73 7.59 12.74
N LYS A 128 -3.91 7.73 13.36
CA LYS A 128 -4.11 7.40 14.78
C LYS A 128 -4.18 5.90 15.04
N HIS A 129 -4.37 5.08 14.01
CA HIS A 129 -4.37 3.62 14.17
C HIS A 129 -2.94 3.07 14.18
N PRO A 130 -2.64 2.11 15.08
CA PRO A 130 -1.31 1.52 15.17
C PRO A 130 -0.98 0.75 13.90
N ASN A 131 0.30 0.74 13.51
CA ASN A 131 0.83 0.06 12.32
C ASN A 131 0.21 0.52 10.98
N ILE A 132 -0.44 1.68 10.94
CA ILE A 132 -0.83 2.37 9.70
C ILE A 132 0.09 3.57 9.50
N THR A 133 0.86 3.57 8.41
CA THR A 133 1.63 4.72 7.95
C THR A 133 0.86 5.43 6.85
N VAL A 134 0.70 6.75 6.93
CA VAL A 134 0.04 7.54 5.89
C VAL A 134 1.03 8.53 5.30
N THR A 135 1.19 8.47 3.97
CA THR A 135 2.07 9.37 3.20
C THR A 135 1.21 10.13 2.20
N VAL A 136 1.26 11.47 2.24
CA VAL A 136 0.56 12.30 1.26
C VAL A 136 1.52 12.68 0.15
N LEU A 137 1.14 12.35 -1.08
CA LEU A 137 1.87 12.61 -2.32
C LEU A 137 1.12 13.73 -3.06
N VAL A 138 1.71 14.92 -3.11
CA VAL A 138 1.16 16.02 -3.91
C VAL A 138 1.53 15.77 -5.37
N ASP A 139 0.55 15.48 -6.22
CA ASP A 139 0.79 15.18 -7.65
C ASP A 139 1.13 16.45 -8.42
N LYS A 140 0.16 17.38 -8.55
CA LYS A 140 0.38 18.66 -9.25
C LYS A 140 0.38 19.88 -8.34
N VAL A 141 -0.63 20.00 -7.48
CA VAL A 141 -0.84 21.19 -6.67
C VAL A 141 -1.58 20.85 -5.38
N ALA A 142 -1.23 21.55 -4.30
CA ALA A 142 -1.95 21.54 -3.03
C ALA A 142 -2.06 22.98 -2.51
N ALA A 143 -3.04 23.73 -3.02
CA ALA A 143 -3.20 25.15 -2.69
C ALA A 143 -4.12 25.38 -1.49
N SER A 144 -3.80 26.36 -0.64
CA SER A 144 -4.61 26.78 0.52
C SER A 144 -5.05 25.59 1.40
N GLY A 145 -6.31 25.16 1.33
CA GLY A 145 -6.82 23.99 2.04
C GLY A 145 -6.16 22.67 1.65
N GLY A 146 -5.66 22.51 0.42
CA GLY A 146 -4.89 21.34 0.01
C GLY A 146 -3.62 21.15 0.87
N TYR A 147 -2.97 22.25 1.27
CA TYR A 147 -1.80 22.19 2.17
C TYR A 147 -2.17 21.65 3.56
N MET A 148 -3.39 21.93 4.06
CA MET A 148 -3.85 21.38 5.33
C MET A 148 -3.96 19.85 5.28
N ILE A 149 -4.42 19.29 4.15
CA ILE A 149 -4.45 17.84 3.95
C ILE A 149 -3.03 17.29 3.85
N ALA A 150 -2.17 17.93 3.05
CA ALA A 150 -0.79 17.50 2.86
C ALA A 150 0.01 17.45 4.17
N CYS A 151 -0.26 18.37 5.10
CA CYS A 151 0.43 18.47 6.39
C CYS A 151 -0.31 17.80 7.56
N THR A 152 -1.36 17.02 7.29
CA THR A 152 -1.89 16.07 8.27
C THR A 152 -0.80 15.08 8.65
#